data_AF-A0A1Y5DJ39-F1
#
_entry.id   AF-A0A1Y5DJ39-F1
#
_cell.length_a   1.000
_cell.length_b   1.000
_cell.length_c   1.000
_cell.angle_alpha   90.00
_cell.angle_beta   90.00
_cell.angle_gamma   90.00
#
_symmetry.space_group_name_H-M   'P 1'
#
loop_
_entity.id
_entity.type
_entity.pdbx_description
1 polymer ?
#
loop_
_entity_poly.entity_id
_entity_poly.type
_entity_poly.pdbx_seq_one_letter_code
_entity_poly.pdbx_strand_id
1 'polypeptide(L)'
;MNQTIKKFGLLPFLLLPFYGPAANAAADLSSNQISNLQADETKTYVRCWYRPSGNHDNASTSWEWALKDNGSYYSIKGYWYSSTSWKNMFYTDTDQSEIRERCEATLNADYDGADITYFAADTRLSYNHTIWTNDTSSNDDNTSKINKVVTFGDSISDTGNLYNASQWLFPNDSSWFLGHFSNGLVWNEYVS
;
A
#
# COMPACT_ATOMS: atom_id res chain seq x y z
N MET A 1 46.81 30.81 -11.04
CA MET A 1 47.23 30.86 -9.62
C MET A 1 46.03 31.32 -8.79
N ASN A 2 45.66 30.54 -7.79
CA ASN A 2 44.56 30.68 -6.82
C ASN A 2 43.10 30.56 -7.31
N GLN A 3 42.57 29.34 -7.26
CA GLN A 3 41.15 29.11 -6.98
C GLN A 3 40.99 28.66 -5.52
N THR A 4 40.23 29.43 -4.76
CA THR A 4 39.89 29.20 -3.36
C THR A 4 38.75 28.18 -3.28
N ILE A 5 39.05 26.97 -2.83
CA ILE A 5 38.05 25.91 -2.59
C ILE A 5 37.20 26.31 -1.39
N LYS A 6 35.92 26.67 -1.63
CA LYS A 6 34.93 26.81 -0.57
C LYS A 6 34.51 25.42 -0.10
N LYS A 7 34.92 25.05 1.12
CA LYS A 7 34.40 23.87 1.83
C LYS A 7 32.92 24.11 2.14
N PHE A 8 32.02 23.44 1.44
CA PHE A 8 30.64 23.26 1.89
C PHE A 8 30.65 22.18 2.97
N GLY A 9 30.35 22.58 4.21
CA GLY A 9 30.25 21.67 5.34
C GLY A 9 29.11 20.69 5.14
N LEU A 10 29.38 19.42 5.42
CA LEU A 10 28.34 18.42 5.66
C LEU A 10 27.49 18.87 6.85
N LEU A 11 26.21 19.18 6.62
CA LEU A 11 25.22 19.22 7.69
C LEU A 11 25.04 17.78 8.21
N PRO A 12 25.06 17.55 9.53
CA PRO A 12 24.70 16.26 10.08
C PRO A 12 23.19 16.06 9.88
N PHE A 13 22.83 14.98 9.19
CA PHE A 13 21.45 14.51 9.09
C PHE A 13 20.99 14.19 10.52
N LEU A 14 20.11 15.03 11.06
CA LEU A 14 19.48 14.81 12.35
C LEU A 14 18.77 13.44 12.32
N LEU A 15 19.26 12.51 13.13
CA LEU A 15 18.51 11.34 13.58
C LEU A 15 17.27 11.86 14.29
N LEU A 16 16.15 11.95 13.56
CA LEU A 16 14.86 12.18 14.17
C LEU A 16 14.55 10.95 15.04
N PRO A 17 14.25 11.14 16.34
CA PRO A 17 13.83 10.04 17.19
C PRO A 17 12.56 9.44 16.59
N PHE A 18 12.57 8.13 16.34
CA PHE A 18 11.37 7.36 16.05
C PHE A 18 10.47 7.40 17.29
N TYR A 19 9.69 8.47 17.43
CA TYR A 19 8.49 8.44 18.24
C TYR A 19 7.50 7.55 17.51
N GLY A 20 7.44 6.27 17.87
CA GLY A 20 6.27 5.45 17.56
C GLY A 20 5.11 6.05 18.36
N PRO A 21 4.11 6.70 17.72
CA PRO A 21 2.93 7.10 18.47
C PRO A 21 2.29 5.82 19.03
N ALA A 22 2.04 5.79 20.34
CA ALA A 22 1.08 4.85 20.90
C ALA A 22 -0.18 4.91 20.04
N ALA A 23 -0.80 3.76 19.76
CA ALA A 23 -2.08 3.72 19.07
C ALA A 23 -3.06 4.59 19.88
N ASN A 24 -3.33 5.80 19.40
CA ASN A 24 -4.41 6.60 19.93
C ASN A 24 -5.68 5.75 19.78
N ALA A 25 -6.54 5.76 20.80
CA ALA A 25 -7.89 5.23 20.66
C ALA A 25 -8.49 5.71 19.33
N ALA A 26 -9.21 4.84 18.62
CA ALA A 26 -9.89 5.24 17.38
C ALA A 26 -10.54 6.60 17.62
N ALA A 27 -10.14 7.61 16.84
CA ALA A 27 -10.70 8.94 17.01
C ALA A 27 -12.21 8.79 16.88
N ASP A 28 -12.95 9.15 17.91
CA ASP A 28 -14.41 9.02 17.94
C ASP A 28 -14.97 10.04 16.95
N LEU A 29 -15.08 9.65 15.69
CA LEU A 29 -15.65 10.47 14.64
C LEU A 29 -17.16 10.50 14.84
N SER A 30 -17.71 11.71 14.98
CA SER A 30 -19.16 11.88 14.95
C SER A 30 -19.73 11.43 13.60
N SER A 31 -21.00 11.00 13.60
CA SER A 31 -21.70 10.60 12.38
C SER A 31 -21.67 11.67 11.28
N ASN A 32 -21.69 12.95 11.64
CA ASN A 32 -21.57 14.06 10.69
C ASN A 32 -20.18 14.13 10.06
N GLN A 33 -19.12 13.88 10.84
CA GLN A 33 -17.76 13.82 10.30
C GLN A 33 -17.59 12.65 9.34
N ILE A 34 -18.15 11.48 9.68
CA ILE A 34 -18.16 10.30 8.80
C ILE A 34 -18.90 10.61 7.49
N SER A 35 -20.10 11.17 7.58
CA SER A 35 -20.90 11.51 6.39
C SER A 35 -20.21 12.53 5.49
N ASN A 36 -19.56 13.56 6.07
CA ASN A 36 -18.81 14.54 5.29
C ASN A 36 -17.58 13.93 4.62
N LEU A 37 -16.88 13.04 5.32
CA LEU A 37 -15.71 12.34 4.80
C LEU A 37 -16.08 11.40 3.64
N GLN A 38 -17.16 10.64 3.80
CA GLN A 38 -17.67 9.77 2.74
C GLN A 38 -18.22 10.55 1.54
N ALA A 39 -18.69 11.78 1.76
CA ALA A 39 -19.17 12.66 0.70
C ALA A 39 -18.05 13.40 -0.05
N ASP A 40 -16.84 13.49 0.51
CA ASP A 40 -15.65 14.09 -0.14
C ASP A 40 -15.02 13.10 -1.12
N GLU A 41 -15.80 12.67 -2.11
CA GLU A 41 -15.39 11.70 -3.11
C GLU A 41 -14.32 12.30 -4.04
N THR A 42 -13.23 11.56 -4.20
CA THR A 42 -12.11 11.85 -5.08
C THR A 42 -11.73 10.60 -5.88
N LYS A 43 -10.59 10.64 -6.54
CA LYS A 43 -9.99 9.48 -7.21
C LYS A 43 -8.50 9.39 -6.89
N THR A 44 -7.96 8.18 -6.96
CA THR A 44 -6.53 7.90 -6.89
C THR A 44 -6.14 6.88 -7.96
N TYR A 45 -4.84 6.67 -8.16
CA TYR A 45 -4.30 5.67 -9.08
C TYR A 45 -3.84 4.42 -8.32
N VAL A 46 -3.68 3.32 -9.05
CA VAL A 46 -3.26 2.03 -8.49
C VAL A 46 -1.82 1.74 -8.94
N ARG A 47 -0.94 1.51 -7.95
CA ARG A 47 0.43 1.05 -8.16
C ARG A 47 0.46 -0.47 -8.04
N CYS A 48 0.83 -1.16 -9.12
CA CYS A 48 0.92 -2.61 -9.19
C CYS A 48 2.38 -3.04 -9.02
N TRP A 49 2.69 -3.67 -7.89
CA TRP A 49 4.00 -4.25 -7.63
C TRP A 49 4.06 -5.69 -8.08
N TYR A 50 5.26 -6.14 -8.47
CA TYR A 50 5.52 -7.51 -8.87
C TYR A 50 7.00 -7.83 -8.68
N ARG A 51 7.31 -9.13 -8.72
CA ARG A 51 8.67 -9.65 -8.73
C ARG A 51 9.14 -9.94 -10.16
N PRO A 52 10.08 -9.17 -10.74
CA PRO A 52 10.52 -9.38 -12.12
C PRO A 52 11.30 -10.69 -12.34
N SER A 53 11.92 -11.25 -11.30
CA SER A 53 12.73 -12.47 -11.41
C SER A 53 11.89 -13.74 -11.63
N GLY A 54 10.61 -13.72 -11.24
CA GLY A 54 9.72 -14.89 -11.27
C GLY A 54 10.12 -16.05 -10.38
N ASN A 55 11.04 -15.85 -9.44
CA ASN A 55 11.47 -16.87 -8.49
C ASN A 55 11.76 -16.27 -7.10
N HIS A 56 11.58 -17.08 -6.06
CA HIS A 56 11.69 -16.62 -4.68
C HIS A 56 13.14 -16.50 -4.16
N ASP A 57 14.15 -16.80 -4.99
CA ASP A 57 15.56 -16.61 -4.63
C ASP A 57 15.96 -15.13 -4.70
N ASN A 58 15.22 -14.32 -5.46
CA ASN A 58 15.41 -12.88 -5.56
C ASN A 58 14.17 -12.13 -5.08
N ALA A 59 14.28 -11.47 -3.92
CA ALA A 59 13.23 -10.70 -3.26
C ALA A 59 12.90 -9.34 -3.92
N SER A 60 13.73 -8.89 -4.86
CA SER A 60 13.58 -7.56 -5.46
C SER A 60 12.28 -7.44 -6.23
N THR A 61 11.59 -6.32 -6.04
CA THR A 61 10.33 -5.99 -6.73
C THR A 61 10.48 -4.75 -7.60
N SER A 62 9.56 -4.60 -8.54
CA SER A 62 9.35 -3.39 -9.32
C SER A 62 7.86 -3.08 -9.37
N TRP A 63 7.48 -1.95 -9.96
CA TRP A 63 6.08 -1.57 -10.07
C TRP A 63 5.79 -0.80 -11.35
N GLU A 64 4.54 -0.89 -11.77
CA GLU A 64 3.95 -0.08 -12.83
C GLU A 64 2.62 0.53 -12.38
N TRP A 65 2.20 1.62 -13.00
CA TRP A 65 0.84 2.14 -12.80
C TRP A 65 -0.15 1.25 -13.53
N ALA A 66 -1.23 0.85 -12.85
CA ALA A 66 -2.33 0.14 -13.48
C ALA A 66 -2.85 0.92 -14.70
N LEU A 67 -3.14 0.21 -15.78
CA LEU A 67 -3.65 0.76 -17.03
C LEU A 67 -5.04 0.21 -17.35
N LYS A 68 -5.81 1.01 -18.10
CA LYS A 68 -7.01 0.56 -18.80
C LYS A 68 -6.62 -0.10 -20.12
N ASP A 69 -7.55 -0.79 -20.75
CA ASP A 69 -7.34 -1.49 -22.04
C ASP A 69 -6.83 -0.56 -23.16
N ASN A 70 -7.16 0.74 -23.08
CA ASN A 70 -6.70 1.75 -24.03
C ASN A 70 -5.32 2.34 -23.71
N GLY A 71 -4.61 1.81 -22.72
CA GLY A 71 -3.29 2.27 -22.28
C GLY A 71 -3.28 3.53 -21.40
N SER A 72 -4.44 4.12 -21.10
CA SER A 72 -4.52 5.25 -20.15
C SER A 72 -4.47 4.76 -18.70
N TYR A 73 -4.03 5.59 -17.77
CA TYR A 73 -3.96 5.23 -16.35
C TYR A 73 -5.33 4.84 -15.78
N TYR A 74 -5.34 3.71 -15.08
CA TYR A 74 -6.48 3.23 -14.30
C TYR A 74 -6.55 3.98 -12.97
N SER A 75 -7.76 4.43 -12.60
CA SER A 75 -8.01 5.19 -11.38
C SER A 75 -9.28 4.69 -10.72
N ILE A 76 -9.27 4.55 -9.41
CA ILE A 76 -10.42 4.17 -8.59
C ILE A 76 -11.01 5.39 -7.90
N LYS A 77 -12.33 5.42 -7.75
CA LYS A 77 -13.05 6.49 -7.04
C LYS A 77 -13.30 6.10 -5.59
N GLY A 78 -13.37 7.09 -4.71
CA GLY A 78 -13.49 6.84 -3.28
C GLY A 78 -13.04 8.01 -2.43
N TYR A 79 -12.70 7.75 -1.18
CA TYR A 79 -12.27 8.79 -0.24
C TYR A 79 -11.08 8.33 0.60
N TRP A 80 -10.29 9.29 1.05
CA TRP A 80 -9.13 9.05 1.91
C TRP A 80 -9.52 9.20 3.38
N TYR A 81 -9.02 8.31 4.24
CA TYR A 81 -9.08 8.55 5.68
C TYR A 81 -7.84 8.03 6.41
N SER A 82 -7.37 8.85 7.34
CA SER A 82 -6.40 8.45 8.34
C SER A 82 -6.56 9.25 9.62
N SER A 83 -6.22 8.61 10.74
CA SER A 83 -5.89 9.33 11.97
C SER A 83 -4.50 9.98 11.91
N THR A 84 -3.67 9.67 10.91
CA THR A 84 -2.31 10.20 10.72
C THR A 84 -1.96 10.25 9.23
N SER A 85 -1.72 11.44 8.66
CA SER A 85 -1.62 11.66 7.20
C SER A 85 -0.77 10.67 6.39
N TRP A 86 0.31 10.10 6.93
CA TRP A 86 1.16 9.14 6.21
C TRP A 86 0.71 7.68 6.31
N LYS A 87 -0.25 7.36 7.20
CA LYS A 87 -0.91 6.05 7.35
C LYS A 87 -2.28 6.03 6.68
N ASN A 88 -2.39 6.65 5.52
CA ASN A 88 -3.67 6.83 4.84
C ASN A 88 -4.17 5.51 4.23
N MET A 89 -5.48 5.31 4.27
CA MET A 89 -6.17 4.21 3.61
C MET A 89 -7.19 4.81 2.64
N PHE A 90 -7.27 4.25 1.43
CA PHE A 90 -8.22 4.68 0.42
C PHE A 90 -9.43 3.76 0.41
N TYR A 91 -10.62 4.30 0.63
CA TYR A 91 -11.87 3.56 0.68
C TYR A 91 -12.59 3.71 -0.65
N THR A 92 -12.96 2.59 -1.28
CA THR A 92 -13.59 2.56 -2.60
C THR A 92 -14.71 1.53 -2.65
N ASP A 93 -15.65 1.67 -3.56
CA ASP A 93 -16.64 0.63 -3.86
C ASP A 93 -16.15 -0.33 -4.98
N THR A 94 -14.93 -0.12 -5.48
CA THR A 94 -14.30 -1.01 -6.48
C THR A 94 -13.88 -2.32 -5.84
N ASP A 95 -14.24 -3.45 -6.46
CA ASP A 95 -13.87 -4.78 -5.98
C ASP A 95 -12.36 -5.03 -6.05
N GLN A 96 -11.82 -5.72 -5.04
CA GLN A 96 -10.40 -6.11 -5.00
C GLN A 96 -10.01 -6.97 -6.22
N SER A 97 -10.91 -7.85 -6.67
CA SER A 97 -10.68 -8.70 -7.85
C SER A 97 -10.54 -7.88 -9.14
N GLU A 98 -11.31 -6.81 -9.30
CA GLU A 98 -11.18 -5.92 -10.46
C GLU A 98 -9.82 -5.21 -10.43
N ILE A 99 -9.42 -4.69 -9.28
CA ILE A 99 -8.12 -4.01 -9.13
C ILE A 99 -6.96 -5.00 -9.42
N ARG A 100 -7.08 -6.23 -8.91
CA ARG A 100 -6.15 -7.32 -9.16
C ARG A 100 -6.03 -7.64 -10.66
N GLU A 101 -7.16 -7.86 -11.33
CA GLU A 101 -7.21 -8.16 -12.77
C GLU A 101 -6.56 -7.04 -13.59
N ARG A 102 -6.79 -5.77 -13.22
CA ARG A 102 -6.14 -4.62 -13.86
C ARG A 102 -4.64 -4.64 -13.69
N CYS A 103 -4.13 -5.01 -12.51
CA CYS A 103 -2.70 -5.15 -12.30
C CYS A 103 -2.10 -6.33 -13.09
N GLU A 104 -2.76 -7.48 -13.10
CA GLU A 104 -2.33 -8.66 -13.88
C GLU A 104 -2.25 -8.34 -15.37
N ALA A 105 -3.29 -7.72 -15.93
CA ALA A 105 -3.33 -7.30 -17.33
C ALA A 105 -2.26 -6.25 -17.68
N THR A 106 -2.00 -5.31 -16.76
CA THR A 106 -0.98 -4.26 -16.96
C THR A 106 0.43 -4.84 -16.99
N LEU A 107 0.73 -5.73 -16.05
CA LEU A 107 2.08 -6.26 -15.85
C LEU A 107 2.42 -7.38 -16.82
N ASN A 108 1.41 -8.06 -17.38
CA ASN A 108 1.59 -9.24 -18.24
C ASN A 108 2.52 -10.28 -17.60
N ALA A 109 2.44 -10.42 -16.27
CA ALA A 109 3.28 -11.30 -15.47
C ALA A 109 2.59 -12.65 -15.25
N ASP A 110 2.54 -13.46 -16.32
CA ASP A 110 1.90 -14.78 -16.36
C ASP A 110 2.86 -15.89 -15.86
N TYR A 111 3.45 -15.71 -14.68
CA TYR A 111 4.38 -16.67 -14.09
C TYR A 111 4.20 -16.82 -12.58
N ASP A 112 4.37 -18.05 -12.08
CA ASP A 112 4.01 -18.49 -10.72
C ASP A 112 4.71 -17.75 -9.57
N GLY A 113 5.74 -16.95 -9.85
CA GLY A 113 6.50 -16.17 -8.86
C GLY A 113 6.37 -14.65 -9.00
N ALA A 114 5.34 -14.14 -9.68
CA ALA A 114 5.13 -12.71 -9.86
C ALA A 114 4.72 -11.99 -8.56
N ASP A 115 4.06 -12.70 -7.64
CA ASP A 115 3.62 -12.21 -6.32
C ASP A 115 3.04 -10.80 -6.38
N ILE A 116 2.07 -10.58 -7.27
CA ILE A 116 1.54 -9.23 -7.50
C ILE A 116 0.90 -8.70 -6.21
N THR A 117 1.17 -7.44 -5.87
CA THR A 117 0.47 -6.69 -4.81
C THR A 117 0.14 -5.30 -5.33
N TYR A 118 -0.81 -4.60 -4.71
CA TYR A 118 -1.25 -3.31 -5.23
C TYR A 118 -1.69 -2.33 -4.14
N PHE A 119 -1.47 -1.05 -4.40
CA PHE A 119 -1.71 0.03 -3.44
C PHE A 119 -2.26 1.28 -4.14
N ALA A 120 -3.01 2.09 -3.40
CA ALA A 120 -3.40 3.43 -3.82
C ALA A 120 -2.20 4.38 -3.74
N ALA A 121 -2.01 5.20 -4.78
CA ALA A 121 -0.99 6.21 -4.82
C ALA A 121 -1.34 7.31 -5.83
N ASP A 122 -1.21 8.58 -5.44
CA ASP A 122 -1.46 9.69 -6.36
C ASP A 122 -0.23 10.03 -7.22
N THR A 123 0.97 9.75 -6.70
CA THR A 123 2.23 10.05 -7.38
C THR A 123 3.27 8.95 -7.12
N ARG A 124 4.39 9.03 -7.83
CA ARG A 124 5.55 8.14 -7.59
C ARG A 124 6.14 8.28 -6.17
N LEU A 125 5.95 9.43 -5.52
CA LEU A 125 6.48 9.69 -4.17
C LEU A 125 5.48 9.32 -3.05
N SER A 126 4.25 8.95 -3.40
CA SER A 126 3.26 8.48 -2.43
C SER A 126 3.69 7.14 -1.84
N TYR A 127 3.45 6.94 -0.54
CA TYR A 127 3.63 5.63 0.11
C TYR A 127 2.66 4.59 -0.46
N ASN A 128 2.85 3.33 -0.08
CA ASN A 128 1.96 2.25 -0.45
C ASN A 128 0.72 2.29 0.46
N HIS A 129 -0.36 2.94 0.04
CA HIS A 129 -1.58 3.04 0.82
C HIS A 129 -2.53 1.87 0.55
N THR A 130 -3.02 1.23 1.61
CA THR A 130 -4.00 0.15 1.51
C THR A 130 -5.28 0.63 0.83
N ILE A 131 -5.87 -0.21 -0.01
CA ILE A 131 -7.17 0.01 -0.63
C ILE A 131 -8.21 -0.84 0.11
N TRP A 132 -9.21 -0.19 0.70
CA TRP A 132 -10.33 -0.83 1.37
C TRP A 132 -11.56 -0.81 0.48
N THR A 133 -12.07 -1.99 0.09
CA THR A 133 -13.37 -2.09 -0.60
C THR A 133 -14.50 -2.03 0.43
N ASN A 134 -15.36 -1.02 0.34
CA ASN A 134 -16.53 -0.88 1.20
C ASN A 134 -17.48 -2.07 1.03
N ASP A 135 -18.09 -2.49 2.14
CA ASP A 135 -19.08 -3.55 2.08
C ASP A 135 -20.39 -3.04 1.47
N THR A 136 -20.96 -3.82 0.56
CA THR A 136 -22.29 -3.52 0.02
C THR A 136 -23.37 -3.96 1.01
N SER A 137 -24.38 -3.12 1.20
CA SER A 137 -25.57 -3.43 1.98
C SER A 137 -26.50 -4.38 1.19
N SER A 138 -26.07 -5.62 0.99
CA SER A 138 -26.96 -6.65 0.44
C SER A 138 -28.00 -7.02 1.49
N ASN A 139 -29.26 -6.68 1.22
CA ASN A 139 -30.44 -6.94 2.06
C ASN A 139 -30.83 -8.44 2.18
N ASP A 140 -29.95 -9.37 1.80
CA ASP A 140 -30.18 -10.82 1.84
C ASP A 140 -29.25 -11.48 2.87
N ASP A 141 -29.35 -11.01 4.11
CA ASP A 141 -28.51 -11.33 5.28
C ASP A 141 -28.80 -12.73 5.89
N ASN A 142 -29.47 -13.60 5.14
CA ASN A 142 -29.77 -14.98 5.59
C ASN A 142 -28.54 -15.90 5.54
N THR A 143 -27.40 -15.41 5.03
CA THR A 143 -26.11 -16.08 5.13
C THR A 143 -25.03 -15.05 5.48
N SER A 144 -24.77 -14.85 6.76
CA SER A 144 -23.58 -14.13 7.23
C SER A 144 -22.33 -14.88 6.71
N LYS A 145 -21.64 -14.29 5.73
CA LYS A 145 -20.40 -14.83 5.15
C LYS A 145 -19.24 -13.93 5.53
N ILE A 146 -18.10 -14.53 5.85
CA ILE A 146 -16.84 -13.80 6.02
C ILE A 146 -16.49 -13.19 4.66
N ASN A 147 -16.25 -11.87 4.63
CA ASN A 147 -15.98 -11.12 3.40
C ASN A 147 -14.57 -10.50 3.36
N LYS A 148 -13.85 -10.48 4.49
CA LYS A 148 -12.52 -9.88 4.67
C LYS A 148 -11.74 -10.56 5.80
N VAL A 149 -10.42 -10.53 5.71
CA VAL A 149 -9.50 -10.94 6.79
C VAL A 149 -8.78 -9.70 7.30
N VAL A 150 -8.83 -9.46 8.62
CA VAL A 150 -8.08 -8.39 9.28
C VAL A 150 -7.07 -9.02 10.24
N THR A 151 -5.80 -8.75 10.01
CA THR A 151 -4.70 -9.39 10.73
C THR A 151 -4.06 -8.43 11.74
N PHE A 152 -3.92 -8.90 12.98
CA PHE A 152 -3.11 -8.25 14.02
C PHE A 152 -1.91 -9.14 14.32
N GLY A 153 -0.75 -8.54 14.52
CA GLY A 153 0.46 -9.31 14.81
C GLY A 153 1.72 -8.46 14.81
N ASP A 154 2.83 -9.13 14.55
CA ASP A 154 4.17 -8.58 14.47
C ASP A 154 4.76 -8.80 13.07
N SER A 155 6.09 -8.86 12.96
CA SER A 155 6.81 -9.12 11.72
C SER A 155 6.36 -10.37 10.95
N ILE A 156 5.82 -11.40 11.61
CA ILE A 156 5.39 -12.64 10.93
C ILE A 156 4.14 -12.41 10.07
N SER A 157 3.40 -11.34 10.34
CA SER A 157 2.14 -10.98 9.66
C SER A 157 2.17 -9.60 9.00
N ASP A 158 3.23 -8.81 9.19
CA ASP A 158 3.33 -7.45 8.62
C ASP A 158 3.62 -7.53 7.12
N THR A 159 2.75 -6.90 6.33
CA THR A 159 2.82 -6.83 4.87
C THR A 159 3.30 -5.46 4.36
N GLY A 160 3.81 -4.60 5.25
CA GLY A 160 4.46 -3.36 4.86
C GLY A 160 4.16 -2.13 5.73
N ASN A 161 3.53 -2.28 6.90
CA ASN A 161 3.31 -1.17 7.81
C ASN A 161 4.63 -0.56 8.28
N LEU A 162 5.56 -1.40 8.75
CA LEU A 162 6.88 -0.94 9.17
C LEU A 162 7.71 -0.44 7.98
N TYR A 163 7.54 -1.04 6.81
CA TYR A 163 8.22 -0.63 5.59
C TYR A 163 7.81 0.77 5.14
N ASN A 164 6.52 1.11 5.15
CA ASN A 164 6.08 2.48 4.93
C ASN A 164 6.58 3.43 6.04
N ALA A 165 6.52 3.01 7.32
CA ALA A 165 6.99 3.82 8.44
C ALA A 165 8.50 4.10 8.41
N SER A 166 9.28 3.19 7.82
CA SER A 166 10.73 3.33 7.66
C SER A 166 11.14 4.07 6.38
N GLN A 167 10.17 4.62 5.64
CA GLN A 167 10.41 5.26 4.34
C GLN A 167 11.03 4.30 3.32
N TRP A 168 10.55 3.05 3.32
CA TRP A 168 11.00 1.97 2.44
C TRP A 168 12.46 1.52 2.66
N LEU A 169 13.01 1.78 3.86
CA LEU A 169 14.40 1.42 4.19
C LEU A 169 14.51 0.10 4.96
N PHE A 170 13.45 -0.31 5.67
CA PHE A 170 13.46 -1.48 6.53
C PHE A 170 12.13 -2.25 6.49
N PRO A 171 12.14 -3.57 6.23
CA PRO A 171 13.32 -4.36 5.83
C PRO A 171 13.86 -3.96 4.45
N ASN A 172 15.12 -4.31 4.13
CA ASN A 172 15.74 -3.94 2.86
C ASN A 172 15.07 -4.68 1.69
N ASP A 173 14.51 -3.92 0.75
CA ASP A 173 13.67 -4.41 -0.35
C ASP A 173 14.39 -5.20 -1.44
N SER A 174 15.72 -5.23 -1.43
CA SER A 174 16.51 -6.11 -2.32
C SER A 174 16.71 -7.51 -1.73
N SER A 175 16.57 -7.66 -0.41
CA SER A 175 16.76 -8.93 0.31
C SER A 175 15.47 -9.48 0.92
N TRP A 176 14.47 -8.62 1.13
CA TRP A 176 13.18 -8.91 1.74
C TRP A 176 12.08 -8.43 0.82
N PHE A 177 11.02 -9.23 0.67
CA PHE A 177 10.01 -8.99 -0.35
C PHE A 177 9.12 -7.80 0.03
N LEU A 178 9.33 -6.63 -0.57
CA LEU A 178 8.47 -5.43 -0.46
C LEU A 178 7.91 -5.18 0.96
N GLY A 179 8.79 -5.13 1.95
CA GLY A 179 8.39 -4.85 3.34
C GLY A 179 7.95 -6.05 4.18
N HIS A 180 7.82 -7.23 3.59
CA HIS A 180 7.60 -8.49 4.30
C HIS A 180 8.88 -8.94 4.99
N PHE A 181 8.77 -9.53 6.18
CA PHE A 181 9.86 -10.26 6.82
C PHE A 181 9.95 -11.70 6.28
N SER A 182 9.91 -11.84 4.96
CA SER A 182 10.14 -13.07 4.21
C SER A 182 10.69 -12.76 2.80
N ASN A 183 11.03 -13.79 2.03
CA ASN A 183 11.40 -13.67 0.61
C ASN A 183 10.19 -13.65 -0.35
N GLY A 184 8.97 -13.65 0.18
CA GLY A 184 7.71 -13.59 -0.56
C GLY A 184 6.54 -13.29 0.37
N LEU A 185 5.33 -13.68 -0.05
CA LEU A 185 4.10 -13.53 0.74
C LEU A 185 4.20 -14.23 2.10
N VAL A 186 3.48 -13.72 3.09
CA VAL A 186 3.33 -14.30 4.44
C VAL A 186 2.03 -15.08 4.58
N TRP A 187 1.89 -15.83 5.68
CA TRP A 187 0.81 -16.81 5.86
C TRP A 187 -0.60 -16.22 5.66
N ASN A 188 -0.85 -14.97 6.09
CA ASN A 188 -2.15 -14.33 5.98
C ASN A 188 -2.54 -14.00 4.54
N GLU A 189 -1.58 -13.82 3.63
CA GLU A 189 -1.84 -13.56 2.21
C GLU A 189 -2.18 -14.84 1.44
N TYR A 190 -1.81 -16.02 1.95
CA TYR A 190 -2.20 -17.31 1.34
C TYR A 190 -3.60 -17.79 1.74
N VAL A 191 -4.19 -17.19 2.78
CA VAL A 191 -5.50 -17.59 3.34
C VAL A 191 -6.56 -16.51 3.22
N SER A 192 -6.22 -15.36 2.63
CA SER A 192 -7.13 -14.23 2.40
C SER A 192 -7.65 -14.17 0.97
#